data_AF-A0A0Q9TD85-F1
#
_entry.id   AF-A0A0Q9TD85-F1
#
_cell.length_a   1.000
_cell.length_b   1.000
_cell.length_c   1.000
_cell.angle_alpha   90.00
_cell.angle_beta   90.00
_cell.angle_gamma   90.00
#
_symmetry.space_group_name_H-M   'P 1'
#
loop_
_entity.id
_entity.type
_entity.pdbx_description
1 polymer ?
#
loop_
_entity_poly.entity_id
_entity_poly.type
_entity_poly.pdbx_seq_one_letter_code
_entity_poly.pdbx_strand_id
1 'polypeptide(L)'
;MSIGGIEAIGFTPLAAPVVSAPASPAAASGPGSDFGSMVLDGIERLEGVQDKADGLAVRAASGTLPNIHDYTLAATEAEVATKLTVAVRNKAIEAFSEIMRMQVG
;
A
#
# COMPACT_ATOMS: atom_id res chain seq x y z
N MET A 1 -47.45 2.29 65.15
CA MET A 1 -46.81 3.41 64.44
C MET A 1 -45.47 2.94 63.91
N SER A 2 -45.41 2.57 62.64
CA SER A 2 -44.17 2.49 61.88
C SER A 2 -44.53 2.97 60.48
N ILE A 3 -43.93 4.10 60.10
CA ILE A 3 -44.27 4.88 58.91
C ILE A 3 -43.70 4.15 57.70
N GLY A 4 -44.51 4.03 56.65
CA GLY A 4 -44.13 3.39 55.39
C GLY A 4 -42.89 4.05 54.79
N GLY A 5 -41.90 3.21 54.46
CA GLY A 5 -40.72 3.63 53.73
C GLY A 5 -41.16 4.14 52.36
N ILE A 6 -40.89 5.42 52.11
CA ILE A 6 -40.96 6.05 50.80
C ILE A 6 -40.32 5.13 49.76
N GLU A 7 -41.13 4.65 48.83
CA GLU A 7 -40.65 3.97 47.64
C GLU A 7 -39.66 4.91 46.97
N ALA A 8 -38.39 4.49 46.98
CA ALA A 8 -37.33 5.14 46.26
C ALA A 8 -37.68 5.07 44.78
N ILE A 9 -38.35 6.13 44.33
CA ILE A 9 -38.26 6.74 43.01
C ILE A 9 -37.16 6.09 42.17
N GLY A 10 -37.62 5.38 41.14
CA GLY A 10 -36.85 4.46 40.31
C GLY A 10 -35.44 4.93 40.00
N PHE A 11 -34.47 4.28 40.62
CA PHE A 11 -33.09 4.31 40.19
C PHE A 11 -32.91 3.24 39.11
N THR A 12 -33.15 3.59 37.85
CA THR A 12 -32.60 2.83 36.73
C THR A 12 -31.12 3.15 36.63
N PRO A 13 -30.20 2.22 36.94
CA PRO A 13 -28.78 2.47 36.73
C PRO A 13 -28.55 2.71 35.24
N LEU A 14 -27.94 3.84 34.92
CA LEU A 14 -27.54 4.18 33.56
C LEU A 14 -26.49 3.16 33.10
N ALA A 15 -26.86 2.27 32.17
CA ALA A 15 -25.92 1.36 31.53
C ALA A 15 -24.89 2.19 30.75
N ALA A 16 -23.60 1.97 31.06
CA ALA A 16 -22.51 2.60 30.33
C ALA A 16 -22.53 2.16 28.86
N PRO A 17 -22.23 3.05 27.90
CA PRO A 17 -22.13 2.68 26.50
C PRO A 17 -20.99 1.68 26.33
N VAL A 18 -21.33 0.45 25.97
CA VAL A 18 -20.32 -0.54 25.56
C VAL A 18 -19.81 -0.12 24.19
N VAL A 19 -18.55 0.32 24.14
CA VAL A 19 -17.83 0.42 22.88
C VAL A 19 -17.70 -1.01 22.37
N SER A 20 -18.36 -1.31 21.24
CA SER A 20 -18.11 -2.57 20.52
C SER A 20 -16.62 -2.62 20.21
N ALA A 21 -15.94 -3.62 20.77
CA ALA A 21 -14.55 -3.88 20.43
C ALA A 21 -14.45 -4.03 18.91
N PRO A 22 -13.48 -3.37 18.24
CA PRO A 22 -13.29 -3.56 16.82
C PRO A 22 -13.11 -5.06 16.56
N ALA A 23 -13.84 -5.55 15.57
CA ALA A 23 -13.76 -6.93 15.13
C ALA A 23 -12.29 -7.36 15.04
N SER A 24 -11.99 -8.50 15.66
CA SER A 24 -10.71 -9.19 15.54
C SER A 24 -10.20 -9.07 14.10
N PRO A 25 -8.96 -8.61 13.86
CA PRO A 25 -8.46 -8.53 12.51
C PRO A 25 -8.61 -9.92 11.90
N ALA A 26 -9.40 -9.98 10.83
CA ALA A 26 -9.48 -11.15 9.97
C ALA A 26 -8.05 -11.59 9.69
N ALA A 27 -7.82 -12.90 9.84
CA ALA A 27 -6.54 -13.55 9.68
C ALA A 27 -5.66 -12.79 8.69
N ALA A 28 -4.59 -12.18 9.21
CA ALA A 28 -3.59 -11.55 8.36
C ALA A 28 -3.17 -12.61 7.33
N SER A 29 -3.52 -12.36 6.07
CA SER A 29 -2.95 -13.07 4.95
C SER A 29 -1.44 -13.09 5.17
N GLY A 30 -0.85 -14.29 5.20
CA GLY A 30 0.54 -14.44 5.62
C GLY A 30 1.46 -13.51 4.81
N PRO A 31 2.59 -13.07 5.37
CA PRO A 31 3.47 -12.03 4.81
C PRO A 31 3.95 -12.24 3.35
N GLY A 32 3.69 -13.41 2.75
CA GLY A 32 3.97 -13.70 1.34
C GLY A 32 2.91 -13.24 0.33
N SER A 33 1.62 -13.12 0.69
CA SER A 33 0.61 -12.60 -0.25
C SER A 33 0.83 -11.11 -0.51
N ASP A 34 1.18 -10.38 0.54
CA ASP A 34 1.23 -8.92 0.52
C ASP A 34 2.43 -8.42 -0.29
N PHE A 35 3.57 -9.11 -0.19
CA PHE A 35 4.74 -8.77 -1.01
C PHE A 35 4.51 -9.03 -2.50
N GLY A 36 3.87 -10.16 -2.85
CA GLY A 36 3.52 -10.46 -4.25
C GLY A 36 2.60 -9.40 -4.86
N SER A 37 1.57 -8.98 -4.12
CA SER A 37 0.69 -7.87 -4.51
C SER A 37 1.44 -6.54 -4.64
N MET A 38 2.33 -6.20 -3.70
CA MET A 38 3.15 -4.98 -3.79
C MET A 38 4.08 -4.97 -5.00
N VAL A 39 4.62 -6.13 -5.39
CA VAL A 39 5.46 -6.26 -6.59
C VAL A 39 4.62 -6.08 -7.86
N LEU A 40 3.43 -6.69 -7.93
CA LEU A 40 2.50 -6.47 -9.05
C LEU A 40 2.13 -4.99 -9.17
N ASP A 41 1.67 -4.38 -8.07
CA ASP A 41 1.32 -2.95 -8.03
C ASP A 41 2.51 -2.07 -8.46
N GLY A 42 3.73 -2.45 -8.10
CA GLY A 42 4.96 -1.77 -8.52
C GLY A 42 5.23 -1.87 -10.03
N ILE A 43 4.93 -3.01 -10.66
CA ILE A 43 5.07 -3.22 -12.10
C ILE A 43 3.99 -2.44 -12.86
N GLU A 44 2.72 -2.50 -12.43
CA GLU A 44 1.64 -1.67 -12.98
C GLU A 44 2.00 -0.17 -12.91
N ARG A 45 2.63 0.24 -11.81
CA ARG A 45 3.08 1.63 -11.65
C ARG A 45 4.24 1.99 -12.57
N LEU A 46 5.17 1.07 -12.82
CA LEU A 46 6.24 1.27 -13.80
C LEU A 46 5.67 1.46 -15.21
N GLU A 47 4.69 0.65 -15.61
CA GLU A 47 3.98 0.78 -16.89
C GLU A 47 3.33 2.18 -17.01
N GLY A 48 2.63 2.63 -15.97
CA GLY A 48 2.03 3.97 -15.97
C GLY A 48 3.04 5.13 -16.08
N VAL A 49 4.25 4.98 -15.50
CA VAL A 49 5.33 5.98 -15.63
C VAL A 49 5.90 5.96 -17.06
N GLN A 50 6.08 4.78 -17.65
CA GLN A 50 6.55 4.58 -19.02
C GLN A 50 5.58 5.21 -20.03
N ASP A 51 4.28 4.91 -19.91
CA ASP A 51 3.21 5.43 -20.76
C ASP A 51 3.12 6.96 -20.69
N LYS A 52 3.31 7.53 -19.50
CA LYS A 52 3.32 8.98 -19.31
C LYS A 52 4.51 9.62 -20.02
N ALA A 53 5.69 9.01 -19.94
CA ALA A 53 6.88 9.47 -20.65
C ALA A 53 6.66 9.42 -22.17
N ASP A 54 6.11 8.33 -22.70
CA ASP A 54 5.83 8.16 -24.13
C ASP A 54 4.75 9.13 -24.63
N GLY A 55 3.68 9.33 -23.85
CA GLY A 55 2.63 10.30 -24.16
C GLY A 55 3.15 11.74 -24.21
N LEU A 56 4.10 12.09 -23.34
CA LEU A 56 4.78 13.39 -23.37
C LEU A 56 5.79 13.48 -24.52
N ALA A 57 6.48 12.38 -24.87
CA ALA A 57 7.40 12.32 -26.02
C ALA A 57 6.68 12.62 -27.34
N VAL A 58 5.51 12.02 -27.55
CA VAL A 58 4.69 12.25 -28.76
C VAL A 58 4.22 13.70 -28.84
N ARG A 59 3.79 14.29 -27.72
CA ARG A 59 3.34 15.69 -27.67
C ARG A 59 4.51 16.69 -27.80
N ALA A 60 5.70 16.31 -27.35
CA ALA A 60 6.94 17.07 -27.55
C ALA A 60 7.32 17.09 -29.02
N ALA A 61 7.29 15.93 -29.68
CA ALA A 61 7.57 15.77 -31.11
C ALA A 61 6.54 16.48 -32.00
N SER A 62 5.28 16.58 -31.56
CA SER A 62 4.22 17.29 -32.29
C SER A 62 4.22 18.81 -32.08
N GLY A 63 5.16 19.36 -31.30
CA GLY A 63 5.33 20.80 -31.09
C GLY A 63 4.24 21.48 -30.24
N THR A 64 3.35 20.72 -29.60
CA THR A 64 2.24 21.26 -28.79
C THR A 64 2.54 21.27 -27.29
N LEU A 65 3.76 20.90 -26.89
CA LEU A 65 4.13 20.80 -25.48
C LEU A 65 4.36 22.21 -24.90
N PRO A 66 3.53 22.68 -23.96
CA PRO A 66 3.68 24.01 -23.38
C PRO A 66 4.96 24.13 -22.51
N ASN A 67 5.46 23.02 -21.97
CA ASN A 67 6.64 22.99 -21.10
C ASN A 67 7.54 21.79 -21.41
N ILE A 68 8.69 22.04 -22.04
CA ILE A 68 9.69 21.00 -22.40
C ILE A 68 10.27 20.27 -21.17
N HIS A 69 10.20 20.92 -19.99
CA HIS A 69 10.67 20.38 -18.72
C HIS A 69 9.87 19.16 -18.25
N ASP A 70 8.58 19.09 -18.55
CA ASP A 70 7.72 17.97 -18.15
C ASP A 70 8.15 16.67 -18.84
N TYR A 71 8.58 16.77 -20.10
CA TYR A 71 9.15 15.63 -20.83
C TYR A 71 10.47 15.17 -20.21
N THR A 72 11.40 16.09 -19.92
CA THR A 72 12.69 15.72 -19.31
C THR A 72 12.52 15.11 -17.92
N LEU A 73 11.53 15.59 -17.14
CA LEU A 73 11.22 15.05 -15.82
C LEU A 73 10.63 13.63 -15.94
N ALA A 74 9.65 13.45 -16.83
CA ALA A 74 9.04 12.13 -17.05
C ALA A 74 10.04 11.10 -17.60
N ALA A 75 10.92 11.51 -18.52
CA ALA A 75 11.98 10.64 -19.04
C ALA A 75 12.96 10.22 -17.94
N THR A 76 13.34 11.16 -17.06
CA THR A 76 14.22 10.86 -15.91
C THR A 76 13.53 9.96 -14.89
N GLU A 77 12.24 10.18 -14.63
CA GLU A 77 11.43 9.35 -13.73
C GLU A 77 11.35 7.91 -14.25
N ALA A 78 11.05 7.73 -15.54
CA ALA A 78 11.01 6.40 -16.18
C ALA A 78 12.37 5.68 -16.13
N GLU A 79 13.46 6.40 -16.38
CA GLU A 79 14.81 5.82 -16.32
C GLU A 79 15.18 5.37 -14.90
N VAL A 80 14.91 6.20 -13.89
CA VAL A 80 15.19 5.88 -12.48
C VAL A 80 14.29 4.75 -11.99
N ALA A 81 13.01 4.75 -12.35
CA ALA A 81 12.07 3.69 -11.99
C ALA A 81 12.51 2.34 -12.59
N THR A 82 12.93 2.32 -13.85
CA THR A 82 13.44 1.10 -14.50
C THR A 82 14.70 0.57 -13.82
N LYS A 83 15.66 1.44 -13.47
CA LYS A 83 16.88 1.07 -12.74
C LYS A 83 16.55 0.48 -11.36
N LEU A 84 15.59 1.08 -10.66
CA LEU A 84 15.12 0.58 -9.37
C LEU A 84 14.53 -0.83 -9.50
N THR A 85 13.66 -1.06 -10.49
CA THR A 85 13.05 -2.37 -10.73
C THR A 85 14.09 -3.45 -11.03
N VAL A 86 15.10 -3.13 -11.83
CA VAL A 86 16.22 -4.06 -12.10
C VAL A 86 17.00 -4.37 -10.82
N ALA A 87 17.29 -3.37 -9.98
CA ALA A 87 17.99 -3.57 -8.73
C ALA A 87 17.20 -4.47 -7.76
N VAL A 88 15.89 -4.24 -7.64
CA VAL A 88 14.99 -5.08 -6.82
C VAL A 88 14.92 -6.51 -7.35
N ARG A 89 14.77 -6.70 -8.67
CA ARG A 89 14.78 -8.02 -9.30
C ARG A 89 16.07 -8.77 -9.01
N ASN A 90 17.22 -8.13 -9.19
CA ASN A 90 18.51 -8.75 -8.93
C ASN A 90 18.64 -9.14 -7.45
N LYS A 91 18.20 -8.26 -6.53
CA LYS A 91 18.23 -8.56 -5.09
C LYS A 91 17.31 -9.72 -4.70
N ALA A 92 16.15 -9.83 -5.32
CA ALA A 92 15.22 -10.93 -5.10
C ALA A 92 15.83 -12.28 -5.54
N ILE A 93 16.51 -12.30 -6.69
CA ILE A 93 17.20 -13.50 -7.19
C ILE A 93 18.35 -13.90 -6.25
N GLU A 94 19.15 -12.93 -5.78
CA GLU A 94 20.21 -13.17 -4.80
C GLU A 94 19.66 -13.78 -3.50
N ALA A 95 18.58 -13.20 -2.95
CA ALA A 95 17.97 -13.68 -1.72
C ALA A 95 17.43 -15.10 -1.88
N PHE A 96 16.80 -15.42 -3.03
CA PHE A 96 16.34 -16.77 -3.33
C PHE A 96 17.51 -17.78 -3.42
N SER A 97 18.58 -17.39 -4.11
CA SER A 97 19.80 -18.23 -4.24
C SER A 97 20.46 -18.50 -2.89
N GLU A 98 20.50 -17.50 -2.01
CA GLU A 98 21.04 -17.63 -0.65
C GLU A 98 20.21 -18.60 0.21
N ILE A 99 18.88 -18.49 0.17
CA ILE A 99 17.98 -19.42 0.87
C ILE A 99 18.23 -20.86 0.41
N MET A 100 18.35 -21.08 -0.91
CA MET A 100 18.64 -22.41 -1.45
C MET A 100 19.99 -22.92 -0.97
N ARG A 101 21.02 -22.07 -0.92
CA ARG A 101 22.35 -22.43 -0.38
C ARG A 101 22.35 -22.81 1.10
N MET A 102 21.53 -22.15 1.92
CA MET A 102 21.40 -22.49 3.33
C MET A 102 20.74 -23.86 3.56
N GLN A 103 19.87 -24.34 2.67
CA GLN A 103 19.15 -25.60 2.86
C GLN A 103 19.89 -26.85 2.39
N VAL A 104 20.92 -26.72 1.54
CA VAL A 104 21.76 -27.84 1.11
C VAL A 104 23.00 -28.05 2.01
N GLY A 105 23.19 -27.21 3.03
CA GLY A 105 24.26 -27.32 4.04
C GLY A 105 23.81 -27.96 5.34
#